data_AF-A0A928E0X2-F1
#
_entry.id   AF-A0A928E0X2-F1
#
_cell.length_a   1.000
_cell.length_b   1.000
_cell.length_c   1.000
_cell.angle_alpha   90.00
_cell.angle_beta   90.00
_cell.angle_gamma   90.00
#
_symmetry.space_group_name_H-M   'P 1'
#
loop_
_entity.id
_entity.type
_entity.pdbx_description
1 polymer ?
#
loop_
_entity_poly.entity_id
_entity_poly.type
_entity_poly.pdbx_seq_one_letter_code
_entity_poly.pdbx_strand_id
1 'polypeptide(L)'
;MCRKNSFPSWRLLAVGVCGLISTIFSASVYASDVFVEAESFQEKGGWVVDQQFMDLKRPGDVGSVVLLAHGMGKPVANAKTTVTLPKAGTWTVFARTRNWASTWFPKDLDEETLARDWSPGKFRVLFNGKPSGITLGIHGAKWGWQKAGTLTVSKDGESVAVELEDLTGFDGRVDALFFTQSAECTLPNDAEPLDPIRRKALDLPAKAPDAREKPYDLVVVGGGIAGVCAACSAAHLGLDVALVQDRPVLGGNGSTEVRVHLGGGVNLPPYRNIGSLTYQMG
;
A
#
# COMPACT_ATOMS: atom_id res chain seq x y z
N MET A 1 -78.26 40.17 27.66
CA MET A 1 -77.73 41.16 28.63
C MET A 1 -76.76 42.09 27.91
N CYS A 2 -76.47 43.31 28.38
CA CYS A 2 -75.88 44.37 27.54
C CYS A 2 -74.75 45.18 28.22
N ARG A 3 -73.63 45.37 27.51
CA ARG A 3 -72.59 46.45 27.51
C ARG A 3 -71.43 45.95 26.60
N LYS A 4 -70.80 46.68 25.66
CA LYS A 4 -70.21 48.05 25.60
C LYS A 4 -68.96 48.19 26.50
N ASN A 5 -67.75 48.59 26.05
CA ASN A 5 -67.19 48.95 24.72
C ASN A 5 -65.93 48.05 24.45
N SER A 6 -64.80 48.33 23.74
CA SER A 6 -64.11 49.52 23.17
C SER A 6 -63.14 49.18 22.02
N PHE A 7 -62.51 50.20 21.41
CA PHE A 7 -61.42 50.19 20.41
C PHE A 7 -60.10 50.74 21.04
N PRO A 8 -58.89 50.74 20.39
CA PRO A 8 -58.62 50.69 18.95
C PRO A 8 -57.50 49.75 18.45
N SER A 9 -57.30 49.76 17.13
CA SER A 9 -56.33 48.97 16.36
C SER A 9 -55.02 49.71 16.06
N TRP A 10 -53.90 48.99 15.99
CA TRP A 10 -52.70 49.42 15.27
C TRP A 10 -52.42 48.51 14.06
N ARG A 11 -52.02 49.12 12.93
CA ARG A 11 -51.54 48.41 11.74
C ARG A 11 -50.02 48.50 11.71
N LEU A 12 -49.33 47.36 11.60
CA LEU A 12 -47.91 47.32 11.25
C LEU A 12 -47.77 46.96 9.77
N LEU A 13 -47.10 47.83 9.01
CA LEU A 13 -46.70 47.59 7.63
C LEU A 13 -45.39 46.80 7.64
N ALA A 14 -45.43 45.52 7.29
CA ALA A 14 -44.24 44.74 7.02
C ALA A 14 -43.75 45.03 5.59
N VAL A 15 -42.68 45.81 5.45
CA VAL A 15 -42.03 46.04 4.16
C VAL A 15 -41.17 44.83 3.81
N GLY A 16 -41.63 44.03 2.84
CA GLY A 16 -40.90 42.85 2.37
C GLY A 16 -39.67 43.23 1.54
N VAL A 17 -38.48 43.15 2.14
CA VAL A 17 -37.22 43.27 1.41
C VAL A 17 -36.89 41.92 0.76
N CYS A 18 -37.02 41.83 -0.56
CA CYS A 18 -36.57 40.67 -1.33
C CYS A 18 -35.04 40.60 -1.38
N GLY A 19 -34.43 40.05 -0.33
CA GLY A 19 -33.02 39.69 -0.35
C GLY A 19 -32.75 38.57 -1.36
N LEU A 20 -31.91 38.83 -2.36
CA LEU A 20 -31.36 37.80 -3.24
C LEU A 20 -30.48 36.86 -2.41
N ILE A 21 -31.02 35.69 -2.06
CA ILE A 21 -30.23 34.60 -1.47
C ILE A 21 -29.35 34.03 -2.57
N SER A 22 -28.15 34.59 -2.69
CA SER A 22 -27.09 34.04 -3.53
C SER A 22 -26.62 32.72 -2.90
N THR A 23 -27.19 31.60 -3.38
CA THR A 23 -26.73 30.26 -3.01
C THR A 23 -25.36 30.04 -3.60
N ILE A 24 -24.32 30.37 -2.83
CA ILE A 24 -22.94 30.01 -3.15
C ILE A 24 -22.87 28.49 -3.21
N PHE A 25 -22.88 27.95 -4.44
CA PHE A 25 -22.48 26.58 -4.69
C PHE A 25 -20.98 26.50 -4.38
N SER A 26 -20.66 26.10 -3.14
CA SER A 26 -19.32 25.63 -2.79
C SER A 26 -19.02 24.38 -3.63
N ALA A 27 -18.45 24.60 -4.80
CA ALA A 27 -17.89 23.53 -5.61
C ALA A 27 -16.75 22.90 -4.81
N SER A 28 -17.03 21.78 -4.13
CA SER A 28 -16.02 20.92 -3.56
C SER A 28 -15.16 20.39 -4.70
N VAL A 29 -14.09 21.12 -5.03
CA VAL A 29 -13.02 20.64 -5.89
C VAL A 29 -12.32 19.52 -5.14
N TYR A 30 -12.88 18.32 -5.22
CA TYR A 30 -12.20 17.12 -4.77
C TYR A 30 -10.89 17.02 -5.55
N ALA A 31 -9.77 17.17 -4.83
CA ALA A 31 -8.48 16.71 -5.32
C ALA A 31 -8.63 15.20 -5.54
N SER A 32 -8.45 14.78 -6.79
CA SER A 32 -8.45 13.38 -7.19
C SER A 32 -7.05 12.84 -6.93
N ASP A 33 -6.73 12.66 -5.66
CA ASP A 33 -5.44 12.16 -5.19
C ASP A 33 -5.12 10.80 -5.80
N VAL A 34 -3.84 10.52 -6.07
CA VAL A 34 -3.39 9.28 -6.70
C VAL A 34 -2.50 8.50 -5.74
N PHE A 35 -2.86 7.26 -5.44
CA PHE A 35 -2.06 6.32 -4.65
C PHE A 35 -1.42 5.32 -5.60
N VAL A 36 -0.13 5.02 -5.41
CA VAL A 36 0.63 4.08 -6.24
C VAL A 36 1.39 3.12 -5.32
N GLU A 37 0.96 1.87 -5.30
CA GLU A 37 1.63 0.75 -4.60
C GLU A 37 2.99 0.48 -5.24
N ALA A 38 4.07 0.39 -4.44
CA ALA A 38 5.42 0.31 -4.98
C ALA A 38 5.66 -1.01 -5.74
N GLU A 39 5.08 -2.11 -5.26
CA GLU A 39 5.06 -3.41 -5.92
C GLU A 39 4.36 -3.38 -7.30
N SER A 40 3.48 -2.41 -7.56
CA SER A 40 2.80 -2.25 -8.84
C SER A 40 3.68 -1.65 -9.94
N PHE A 41 4.91 -1.21 -9.59
CA PHE A 41 5.87 -0.68 -10.56
C PHE A 41 6.13 -1.67 -11.70
N GLN A 42 5.95 -1.19 -12.93
CA GLN A 42 5.93 -1.98 -14.16
C GLN A 42 7.29 -2.61 -14.45
N GLU A 43 8.37 -1.85 -14.25
CA GLU A 43 9.74 -2.36 -14.20
C GLU A 43 10.25 -2.26 -12.77
N LYS A 44 10.86 -3.32 -12.24
CA LYS A 44 11.42 -3.32 -10.88
C LYS A 44 12.93 -3.05 -10.86
N GLY A 45 13.59 -3.07 -12.02
CA GLY A 45 15.03 -2.89 -12.12
C GLY A 45 15.77 -3.97 -11.33
N GLY A 46 16.50 -3.56 -10.29
CA GLY A 46 17.08 -4.46 -9.29
C GLY A 46 16.43 -4.37 -7.90
N TRP A 47 15.30 -3.67 -7.76
CA TRP A 47 14.47 -3.76 -6.57
C TRP A 47 13.69 -5.08 -6.57
N VAL A 48 13.47 -5.67 -5.39
CA VAL A 48 12.67 -6.89 -5.22
C VAL A 48 11.39 -6.58 -4.43
N VAL A 49 10.33 -7.37 -4.66
CA VAL A 49 9.13 -7.31 -3.81
C VAL A 49 9.40 -8.11 -2.55
N ASP A 50 9.40 -7.45 -1.39
CA ASP A 50 9.51 -8.08 -0.08
C ASP A 50 8.11 -8.20 0.55
N GLN A 51 7.77 -9.41 0.99
CA GLN A 51 6.46 -9.74 1.57
C GLN A 51 6.51 -9.90 3.10
N GLN A 52 7.65 -9.66 3.76
CA GLN A 52 7.87 -9.99 5.18
C GLN A 52 7.01 -9.16 6.15
N PHE A 53 6.38 -8.08 5.66
CA PHE A 53 5.61 -7.12 6.45
C PHE A 53 4.08 -7.23 6.25
N MET A 54 3.61 -8.30 5.62
CA MET A 54 2.19 -8.58 5.36
C MET A 54 1.42 -9.00 6.63
N ASP A 55 1.78 -10.13 7.23
CA ASP A 55 0.95 -10.80 8.28
C ASP A 55 1.04 -10.15 9.66
N LEU A 56 1.94 -9.18 9.83
CA LEU A 56 2.24 -8.57 11.12
C LEU A 56 1.29 -7.41 11.42
N LYS A 57 0.05 -7.72 11.84
CA LYS A 57 -0.92 -6.75 12.37
C LYS A 57 -0.53 -6.22 13.77
N ARG A 58 0.65 -5.62 13.90
CA ARG A 58 1.14 -4.98 15.14
C ARG A 58 1.26 -3.46 14.93
N PRO A 59 1.04 -2.62 15.97
CA PRO A 59 1.12 -1.17 15.83
C PRO A 59 2.49 -0.66 15.34
N GLY A 60 2.57 -0.28 14.05
CA GLY A 60 3.75 0.29 13.41
C GLY A 60 4.44 -0.57 12.35
N ASP A 61 3.93 -1.78 12.08
CA ASP A 61 4.29 -2.58 10.89
C ASP A 61 3.57 -2.04 9.63
N VAL A 62 3.89 -2.58 8.44
CA VAL A 62 3.42 -2.00 7.16
C VAL A 62 1.95 -2.31 6.89
N GLY A 63 1.54 -3.57 7.09
CA GLY A 63 0.29 -4.11 6.54
C GLY A 63 0.34 -4.28 5.01
N SER A 64 1.51 -4.61 4.45
CA SER A 64 1.75 -4.61 3.00
C SER A 64 3.01 -5.38 2.60
N VAL A 65 3.11 -5.68 1.31
CA VAL A 65 4.39 -5.88 0.63
C VAL A 65 5.06 -4.54 0.37
N VAL A 66 6.36 -4.54 0.09
CA VAL A 66 7.17 -3.33 -0.19
C VAL A 66 8.17 -3.60 -1.30
N LEU A 67 8.65 -2.56 -2.01
CA LEU A 67 9.89 -2.67 -2.78
C LEU A 67 11.11 -2.51 -1.88
N LEU A 68 12.11 -3.39 -2.09
CA LEU A 68 13.36 -3.48 -1.34
C LEU A 68 14.57 -3.38 -2.29
N ALA A 69 15.47 -2.43 -2.05
CA ALA A 69 16.73 -2.27 -2.78
C ALA A 69 17.88 -3.07 -2.12
N HIS A 70 17.92 -4.38 -2.37
CA HIS A 70 18.95 -5.27 -1.81
C HIS A 70 20.12 -5.47 -2.78
N GLY A 71 20.99 -4.47 -2.89
CA GLY A 71 22.16 -4.46 -3.78
C GLY A 71 23.49 -4.85 -3.12
N MET A 72 23.48 -5.36 -1.89
CA MET A 72 24.67 -5.69 -1.08
C MET A 72 25.71 -4.55 -1.02
N GLY A 73 25.25 -3.30 -0.87
CA GLY A 73 26.10 -2.11 -0.79
C GLY A 73 26.51 -1.51 -2.14
N LYS A 74 25.87 -1.94 -3.23
CA LYS A 74 25.97 -1.31 -4.56
C LYS A 74 24.58 -0.89 -5.03
N PRO A 75 24.34 0.37 -5.42
CA PRO A 75 23.04 0.82 -5.91
C PRO A 75 22.43 -0.10 -6.97
N VAL A 76 21.17 -0.49 -6.77
CA VAL A 76 20.42 -1.32 -7.72
C VAL A 76 19.87 -0.49 -8.88
N ALA A 77 19.59 -1.14 -10.02
CA ALA A 77 18.94 -0.47 -11.15
C ALA A 77 17.53 0.01 -10.76
N ASN A 78 17.16 1.21 -11.20
CA ASN A 78 15.90 1.87 -10.81
C ASN A 78 14.66 1.01 -11.09
N ALA A 79 13.73 0.97 -10.13
CA ALA A 79 12.35 0.59 -10.43
C ALA A 79 11.66 1.75 -11.15
N LYS A 80 10.82 1.46 -12.14
CA LYS A 80 10.14 2.45 -12.99
C LYS A 80 8.64 2.13 -13.14
N THR A 81 7.84 3.19 -13.20
CA THR A 81 6.41 3.12 -13.51
C THR A 81 5.95 4.40 -14.20
N THR A 82 4.78 4.35 -14.85
CA THR A 82 4.10 5.52 -15.39
C THR A 82 2.85 5.82 -14.56
N VAL A 83 2.72 7.06 -14.08
CA VAL A 83 1.59 7.54 -13.27
C VAL A 83 0.84 8.60 -14.05
N THR A 84 -0.45 8.39 -14.32
CA THR A 84 -1.30 9.38 -15.00
C THR A 84 -1.99 10.26 -13.97
N LEU A 85 -1.67 11.55 -13.97
CA LEU A 85 -2.24 12.52 -13.03
C LEU A 85 -3.50 13.15 -13.62
N PRO A 86 -4.65 13.07 -12.93
CA PRO A 86 -5.95 13.42 -13.51
C PRO A 86 -6.18 14.92 -13.72
N LYS A 87 -5.35 15.79 -13.13
CA LYS A 87 -5.50 17.26 -13.18
C LYS A 87 -4.17 17.97 -13.39
N ALA A 88 -4.19 19.03 -14.20
CA ALA A 88 -3.09 19.98 -14.36
C ALA A 88 -2.73 20.69 -13.04
N GLY A 89 -1.55 21.30 -13.01
CA GLY A 89 -1.05 22.06 -11.85
C GLY A 89 0.01 21.31 -11.05
N THR A 90 0.31 21.84 -9.86
CA THR A 90 1.39 21.34 -9.00
C THR A 90 0.88 20.28 -8.02
N TRP A 91 1.59 19.17 -7.95
CA TRP A 91 1.36 18.04 -7.07
C TRP A 91 2.49 17.92 -6.06
N THR A 92 2.13 17.71 -4.79
CA THR A 92 3.07 17.23 -3.77
C THR A 92 3.07 15.71 -3.76
N VAL A 93 4.25 15.11 -3.68
CA VAL A 93 4.42 13.66 -3.64
C VAL A 93 5.00 13.27 -2.30
N PHE A 94 4.43 12.24 -1.67
CA PHE A 94 4.92 11.60 -0.46
C PHE A 94 5.28 10.14 -0.75
N ALA A 95 6.29 9.61 -0.08
CA ALA A 95 6.64 8.19 -0.09
C ALA A 95 6.44 7.60 1.32
N ARG A 96 5.75 6.47 1.44
CA ARG A 96 5.69 5.71 2.69
C ARG A 96 6.94 4.84 2.80
N THR A 97 7.78 5.15 3.79
CA THR A 97 9.12 4.56 3.97
C THR A 97 9.55 4.63 5.45
N ARG A 98 10.76 4.15 5.76
CA ARG A 98 11.42 4.26 7.07
C ARG A 98 12.94 4.10 6.96
N ASN A 99 13.68 4.73 7.87
CA ASN A 99 15.05 4.32 8.16
C ASN A 99 15.02 3.09 9.07
N TRP A 100 15.08 1.91 8.45
CA TRP A 100 15.01 0.62 9.12
C TRP A 100 16.05 0.42 10.24
N ALA A 101 17.19 1.11 10.17
CA ALA A 101 18.28 1.00 11.12
C ALA A 101 18.26 2.08 12.23
N SER A 102 17.41 3.11 12.11
CA SER A 102 17.34 4.23 13.07
C SER A 102 16.91 3.87 14.50
N THR A 103 16.50 2.61 14.75
CA THR A 103 16.39 2.05 16.11
C THR A 103 17.71 2.18 16.86
N TRP A 104 18.83 1.84 16.22
CA TRP A 104 20.15 1.67 16.83
C TRP A 104 21.03 2.93 16.84
N PHE A 105 20.55 4.05 16.32
CA PHE A 105 21.32 5.29 16.16
C PHE A 105 20.99 6.33 17.24
N PRO A 106 21.89 7.29 17.53
CA PRO A 106 21.61 8.43 18.40
C PRO A 106 20.38 9.23 17.93
N LYS A 107 19.70 9.93 18.84
CA LYS A 107 18.40 10.59 18.58
C LYS A 107 18.51 12.11 18.39
N ASP A 108 19.73 12.60 18.52
CA ASP A 108 20.19 13.99 18.55
C ASP A 108 21.01 14.36 17.29
N LEU A 109 21.08 13.46 16.31
CA LEU A 109 21.70 13.71 15.00
C LEU A 109 20.85 14.68 14.17
N ASP A 110 21.53 15.58 13.45
CA ASP A 110 20.94 16.41 12.40
C ASP A 110 20.61 15.59 11.13
N GLU A 111 19.77 16.15 10.26
CA GLU A 111 19.31 15.47 9.04
C GLU A 111 20.44 15.23 8.01
N GLU A 112 21.47 16.08 7.96
CA GLU A 112 22.60 15.91 7.03
C GLU A 112 23.49 14.74 7.49
N THR A 113 23.83 14.68 8.78
CA THR A 113 24.58 13.57 9.38
C THR A 113 23.79 12.26 9.33
N LEU A 114 22.46 12.30 9.55
CA LEU A 114 21.57 11.15 9.33
C LEU A 114 21.62 10.68 7.87
N ALA A 115 21.49 11.58 6.91
CA ALA A 115 21.49 11.26 5.48
C ALA A 115 22.88 10.87 4.95
N ARG A 116 23.97 11.34 5.54
CA ARG A 116 25.34 11.01 5.15
C ARG A 116 25.74 9.65 5.71
N ASP A 117 25.79 9.53 7.04
CA ASP A 117 26.51 8.46 7.74
C ASP A 117 25.57 7.38 8.34
N TRP A 118 24.33 7.75 8.72
CA TRP A 118 23.43 6.92 9.53
C TRP A 118 22.12 6.53 8.83
N SER A 119 22.15 6.39 7.51
CA SER A 119 21.01 5.92 6.72
C SER A 119 21.52 4.99 5.61
N PRO A 120 21.41 3.67 5.77
CA PRO A 120 21.93 2.71 4.80
C PRO A 120 20.94 2.38 3.67
N GLY A 121 19.64 2.62 3.85
CA GLY A 121 18.60 2.36 2.85
C GLY A 121 18.10 3.63 2.15
N LYS A 122 19.01 4.39 1.53
CA LYS A 122 18.68 5.69 0.91
C LYS A 122 18.21 5.53 -0.53
N PHE A 123 17.22 6.31 -0.91
CA PHE A 123 16.73 6.40 -2.28
C PHE A 123 16.18 7.81 -2.54
N ARG A 124 15.86 8.11 -3.80
CA ARG A 124 15.10 9.31 -4.19
C ARG A 124 14.15 9.01 -5.33
N VAL A 125 13.13 9.85 -5.49
CA VAL A 125 12.17 9.72 -6.61
C VAL A 125 12.62 10.60 -7.77
N LEU A 126 12.55 10.06 -8.99
CA LEU A 126 12.76 10.81 -10.23
C LEU A 126 11.40 11.03 -10.91
N PHE A 127 11.16 12.24 -11.41
CA PHE A 127 9.98 12.60 -12.20
C PHE A 127 10.43 12.99 -13.62
N ASN A 128 9.96 12.27 -14.64
CA ASN A 128 10.40 12.42 -16.03
C ASN A 128 11.94 12.42 -16.16
N GLY A 129 12.60 11.48 -15.48
CA GLY A 129 14.06 11.33 -15.43
C GLY A 129 14.81 12.36 -14.58
N LYS A 130 14.14 13.34 -13.97
CA LYS A 130 14.76 14.38 -13.14
C LYS A 130 14.63 14.04 -11.65
N PRO A 131 15.72 13.94 -10.87
CA PRO A 131 15.64 13.74 -9.43
C PRO A 131 14.84 14.82 -8.71
N SER A 132 14.05 14.43 -7.71
CA SER A 132 13.24 15.35 -6.89
C SER A 132 14.06 16.26 -5.96
N GLY A 133 15.35 15.95 -5.76
CA GLY A 133 16.25 16.64 -4.84
C GLY A 133 16.12 16.20 -3.37
N ILE A 134 15.14 15.35 -3.01
CA ILE A 134 14.94 14.88 -1.63
C ILE A 134 15.45 13.45 -1.47
N THR A 135 16.31 13.23 -0.47
CA THR A 135 16.76 11.90 -0.03
C THR A 135 15.75 11.30 0.93
N LEU A 136 15.31 10.08 0.68
CA LEU A 136 14.29 9.35 1.42
C LEU A 136 14.87 8.12 2.11
N GLY A 137 14.11 7.57 3.07
CA GLY A 137 14.55 6.41 3.87
C GLY A 137 15.52 6.79 5.01
N ILE A 138 15.62 8.09 5.33
CA ILE A 138 16.56 8.63 6.34
C ILE A 138 15.93 8.83 7.72
N HIS A 139 14.61 9.09 7.78
CA HIS A 139 13.88 9.32 9.04
C HIS A 139 13.12 8.07 9.53
N GLY A 140 13.00 7.93 10.85
CA GLY A 140 12.00 7.07 11.54
C GLY A 140 12.25 5.56 11.51
N ALA A 141 12.11 4.89 12.66
CA ALA A 141 12.19 3.43 12.77
C ALA A 141 10.85 2.73 12.48
N LYS A 142 9.74 3.45 12.72
CA LYS A 142 8.39 3.12 12.27
C LYS A 142 8.19 3.61 10.84
N TRP A 143 7.26 2.99 10.14
CA TRP A 143 6.80 3.44 8.83
C TRP A 143 6.05 4.77 8.93
N GLY A 144 6.24 5.62 7.92
CA GLY A 144 5.51 6.88 7.81
C GLY A 144 5.74 7.58 6.48
N TRP A 145 4.98 8.65 6.25
CA TRP A 145 5.01 9.42 5.01
C TRP A 145 6.09 10.50 5.05
N GLN A 146 7.04 10.41 4.12
CA GLN A 146 8.12 11.38 3.92
C GLN A 146 7.86 12.13 2.62
N LYS A 147 8.03 13.46 2.60
CA LYS A 147 7.80 14.26 1.38
C LYS A 147 8.86 13.93 0.34
N ALA A 148 8.46 13.27 -0.75
CA ALA A 148 9.34 12.85 -1.83
C ALA A 148 9.70 13.99 -2.79
N GLY A 149 8.85 15.02 -2.89
CA GLY A 149 9.11 16.21 -3.70
C GLY A 149 7.83 16.91 -4.15
N THR A 150 7.96 17.69 -5.21
CA THR A 150 6.85 18.34 -5.93
C THR A 150 7.11 18.31 -7.42
N LEU A 151 6.05 18.13 -8.22
CA LEU A 151 6.11 18.20 -9.69
C LEU A 151 4.92 18.99 -10.22
N THR A 152 5.03 19.54 -11.42
CA THR A 152 3.94 20.27 -12.09
C THR A 152 3.63 19.62 -13.42
N VAL A 153 2.36 19.26 -13.64
CA VAL A 153 1.83 18.80 -14.93
C VAL A 153 1.07 19.93 -15.61
N SER A 154 1.13 19.97 -16.95
CA SER A 154 0.62 21.07 -17.78
C SER A 154 -0.79 20.84 -18.30
N LYS A 155 -1.28 19.60 -18.28
CA LYS A 155 -2.63 19.21 -18.73
C LYS A 155 -3.27 18.18 -17.80
N ASP A 156 -4.60 18.08 -17.88
CA ASP A 156 -5.35 17.00 -17.26
C ASP A 156 -5.03 15.67 -17.97
N GLY A 157 -4.93 14.57 -17.21
CA GLY A 157 -4.55 13.26 -17.74
C GLY A 157 -3.10 13.17 -18.22
N GLU A 158 -2.18 13.94 -17.66
CA GLU A 158 -0.76 13.87 -18.03
C GLU A 158 -0.07 12.67 -17.37
N SER A 159 0.49 11.78 -18.20
CA SER A 159 1.32 10.66 -17.75
C SER A 159 2.74 11.12 -17.45
N VAL A 160 3.19 10.88 -16.21
CA VAL A 160 4.52 11.18 -15.69
C VAL A 160 5.28 9.87 -15.51
N ALA A 161 6.51 9.79 -16.02
CA ALA A 161 7.42 8.69 -15.71
C ALA A 161 7.99 8.88 -14.31
N VAL A 162 7.88 7.86 -13.46
CA VAL A 162 8.28 7.88 -12.05
C VAL A 162 9.29 6.75 -11.83
N GLU A 163 10.47 7.08 -11.31
CA GLU A 163 11.49 6.08 -10.97
C GLU A 163 11.91 6.17 -9.49
N LEU A 164 12.26 5.02 -8.91
CA LEU A 164 12.92 4.91 -7.61
C LEU A 164 14.41 4.64 -7.84
N GLU A 165 15.23 5.67 -7.66
CA GLU A 165 16.69 5.56 -7.74
C GLU A 165 17.25 5.25 -6.35
N ASP A 166 17.88 4.10 -6.21
CA ASP A 166 18.61 3.68 -5.01
C ASP A 166 19.96 4.41 -4.94
N LEU A 167 20.32 4.89 -3.75
CA LEU A 167 21.53 5.66 -3.49
C LEU A 167 22.59 4.87 -2.70
N THR A 168 22.34 3.59 -2.40
CA THR A 168 23.11 2.81 -1.41
C THR A 168 23.26 1.31 -1.69
N GLY A 169 22.25 0.64 -2.24
CA GLY A 169 22.25 -0.82 -2.37
C GLY A 169 22.06 -1.57 -1.05
N PHE A 170 21.58 -0.93 0.02
CA PHE A 170 21.54 -1.54 1.36
C PHE A 170 20.19 -1.36 2.05
N ASP A 171 19.19 -2.00 1.45
CA ASP A 171 17.82 -2.12 1.95
C ASP A 171 17.04 -0.80 2.04
N GLY A 172 17.10 0.00 0.97
CA GLY A 172 16.09 1.03 0.72
C GLY A 172 14.71 0.39 0.62
N ARG A 173 13.69 0.98 1.25
CA ARG A 173 12.36 0.38 1.39
C ARG A 173 11.25 1.36 1.04
N VAL A 174 10.34 0.98 0.14
CA VAL A 174 9.20 1.82 -0.28
C VAL A 174 7.92 1.00 -0.29
N ASP A 175 6.89 1.48 0.40
CA ASP A 175 5.55 0.87 0.44
C ASP A 175 4.66 1.45 -0.68
N ALA A 176 4.51 2.77 -0.70
CA ALA A 176 3.67 3.46 -1.66
C ALA A 176 4.14 4.89 -1.92
N LEU A 177 3.73 5.44 -3.08
CA LEU A 177 3.77 6.87 -3.37
C LEU A 177 2.34 7.43 -3.34
N PHE A 178 2.18 8.62 -2.76
CA PHE A 178 0.92 9.34 -2.73
C PHE A 178 1.09 10.74 -3.33
N PHE A 179 0.29 11.05 -4.34
CA PHE A 179 0.29 12.31 -5.08
C PHE A 179 -0.97 13.09 -4.72
N THR A 180 -0.83 14.33 -4.26
CA THR A 180 -1.95 15.21 -3.91
C THR A 180 -1.75 16.65 -4.38
N GLN A 181 -2.86 17.35 -4.64
CA GLN A 181 -2.90 18.80 -4.81
C GLN A 181 -3.41 19.53 -3.56
N SER A 182 -3.82 18.80 -2.52
CA SER A 182 -4.37 19.34 -1.28
C SER A 182 -3.29 19.97 -0.41
N ALA A 183 -3.47 21.24 -0.03
CA ALA A 183 -2.57 21.93 0.90
C ALA A 183 -2.62 21.34 2.33
N GLU A 184 -3.78 20.85 2.74
CA GLU A 184 -4.02 20.23 4.05
C GLU A 184 -4.06 18.71 3.93
N CYS A 185 -2.90 18.09 3.69
CA CYS A 185 -2.77 16.64 3.55
C CYS A 185 -2.17 15.99 4.81
N THR A 186 -3.04 15.50 5.70
CA THR A 186 -2.66 14.72 6.89
C THR A 186 -2.75 13.22 6.61
N LEU A 187 -1.65 12.61 6.18
CA LEU A 187 -1.55 11.17 5.94
C LEU A 187 -1.32 10.40 7.25
N PRO A 188 -2.08 9.34 7.55
CA PRO A 188 -1.87 8.53 8.74
C PRO A 188 -0.65 7.62 8.58
N ASN A 189 0.13 7.46 9.66
CA ASN A 189 1.33 6.63 9.69
C ASN A 189 1.07 5.21 10.26
N ASP A 190 0.06 5.06 11.11
CA ASP A 190 -0.34 3.76 11.67
C ASP A 190 -1.03 2.86 10.62
N ALA A 191 -0.95 1.54 10.81
CA ALA A 191 -1.40 0.55 9.83
C ALA A 191 -2.93 0.47 9.66
N GLU A 192 -3.68 0.37 10.77
CA GLU A 192 -5.15 0.26 10.80
C GLU A 192 -5.88 1.30 9.92
N PRO A 193 -5.57 2.62 9.97
CA PRO A 193 -6.24 3.63 9.14
C PRO A 193 -5.83 3.68 7.66
N LEU A 194 -4.92 2.83 7.18
CA LEU A 194 -4.47 2.85 5.78
C LEU A 194 -5.30 1.97 4.84
N ASP A 195 -5.94 0.91 5.33
CA ASP A 195 -6.85 0.05 4.54
C ASP A 195 -7.97 0.88 3.86
N PRO A 196 -8.65 1.84 4.54
CA PRO A 196 -9.62 2.73 3.92
C PRO A 196 -9.04 3.66 2.85
N ILE A 197 -7.79 4.14 3.03
CA ILE A 197 -7.14 5.04 2.05
C ILE A 197 -6.78 4.27 0.78
N ARG A 198 -6.17 3.09 0.93
CA ARG A 198 -5.85 2.20 -0.20
C ARG A 198 -7.11 1.82 -0.97
N ARG A 199 -8.14 1.32 -0.27
CA ARG A 199 -9.41 0.95 -0.90
C ARG A 199 -10.03 2.10 -1.67
N LYS A 200 -10.10 3.29 -1.07
CA LYS A 200 -10.64 4.49 -1.72
C LYS A 200 -9.84 4.91 -2.97
N ALA A 201 -8.51 4.82 -2.92
CA ALA A 201 -7.65 5.30 -4.01
C ALA A 201 -7.44 4.27 -5.13
N LEU A 202 -7.67 2.98 -4.86
CA LEU A 202 -7.61 1.87 -5.81
C LEU A 202 -9.01 1.45 -6.33
N ASP A 203 -10.06 2.20 -5.99
CA ASP A 203 -11.48 1.91 -6.26
C ASP A 203 -11.94 0.50 -5.82
N LEU A 204 -11.36 0.00 -4.72
CA LEU A 204 -11.67 -1.32 -4.17
C LEU A 204 -12.85 -1.23 -3.18
N PRO A 205 -13.79 -2.18 -3.22
CA PRO A 205 -14.94 -2.16 -2.32
C PRO A 205 -14.56 -2.40 -0.85
N ALA A 206 -15.34 -1.80 0.06
CA ALA A 206 -15.12 -1.88 1.50
C ALA A 206 -15.20 -3.33 2.05
N LYS A 207 -16.06 -4.17 1.45
CA LYS A 207 -16.00 -5.63 1.56
C LYS A 207 -15.39 -6.16 0.26
N ALA A 208 -14.42 -7.07 0.34
CA ALA A 208 -13.99 -7.81 -0.85
C ALA A 208 -15.18 -8.54 -1.50
N PRO A 209 -15.28 -8.58 -2.84
CA PRO A 209 -16.34 -9.32 -3.53
C PRO A 209 -16.21 -10.81 -3.23
N ASP A 210 -17.33 -11.50 -3.02
CA ASP A 210 -17.32 -12.95 -2.83
C ASP A 210 -16.92 -13.62 -4.15
N ALA A 211 -15.75 -14.29 -4.17
CA ALA A 211 -15.08 -14.72 -5.39
C ALA A 211 -15.81 -15.82 -6.20
N ARG A 212 -16.93 -16.35 -5.69
CA ARG A 212 -17.83 -17.28 -6.36
C ARG A 212 -19.19 -17.32 -5.65
N GLU A 213 -20.25 -17.68 -6.40
CA GLU A 213 -21.64 -17.74 -5.91
C GLU A 213 -21.92 -18.87 -4.90
N LYS A 214 -21.02 -19.84 -4.75
CA LYS A 214 -21.16 -21.03 -3.90
C LYS A 214 -20.05 -21.08 -2.85
N PRO A 215 -20.29 -21.57 -1.62
CA PRO A 215 -19.21 -21.79 -0.65
C PRO A 215 -18.27 -22.91 -1.14
N TYR A 216 -16.97 -22.84 -0.83
CA TYR A 216 -16.05 -23.98 -1.02
C TYR A 216 -16.32 -25.05 0.05
N ASP A 217 -16.15 -26.33 -0.30
CA ASP A 217 -16.26 -27.44 0.66
C ASP A 217 -15.04 -27.51 1.59
N LEU A 218 -13.87 -27.09 1.09
CA LEU A 218 -12.64 -26.96 1.88
C LEU A 218 -11.84 -25.72 1.46
N VAL A 219 -11.36 -24.97 2.45
CA VAL A 219 -10.32 -23.94 2.25
C VAL A 219 -9.05 -24.39 2.95
N VAL A 220 -7.97 -24.53 2.18
CA VAL A 220 -6.62 -24.81 2.67
C VAL A 220 -5.80 -23.53 2.60
N VAL A 221 -5.18 -23.16 3.71
CA VAL A 221 -4.30 -21.97 3.79
C VAL A 221 -2.85 -22.45 3.98
N GLY A 222 -1.96 -21.99 3.10
CA GLY A 222 -0.54 -22.36 3.06
C GLY A 222 -0.25 -23.50 2.09
N GLY A 223 0.30 -23.15 0.92
CA GLY A 223 0.81 -24.04 -0.13
C GLY A 223 2.12 -24.78 0.23
N GLY A 224 2.36 -25.05 1.51
CA GLY A 224 3.39 -25.99 1.96
C GLY A 224 3.02 -27.43 1.64
N ILE A 225 3.97 -28.37 1.74
CA ILE A 225 3.75 -29.80 1.40
C ILE A 225 2.50 -30.38 2.09
N ALA A 226 2.26 -30.06 3.36
CA ALA A 226 1.06 -30.49 4.08
C ALA A 226 -0.24 -29.94 3.45
N GLY A 227 -0.27 -28.66 3.06
CA GLY A 227 -1.42 -28.02 2.45
C GLY A 227 -1.68 -28.47 1.02
N VAL A 228 -0.63 -28.62 0.19
CA VAL A 228 -0.77 -29.17 -1.17
C VAL A 228 -1.27 -30.62 -1.11
N CYS A 229 -0.71 -31.45 -0.22
CA CYS A 229 -1.22 -32.81 0.00
C CYS A 229 -2.68 -32.82 0.49
N ALA A 230 -3.07 -31.93 1.40
CA ALA A 230 -4.45 -31.83 1.86
C ALA A 230 -5.41 -31.40 0.73
N ALA A 231 -5.03 -30.37 -0.04
CA ALA A 231 -5.83 -29.85 -1.13
C ALA A 231 -6.01 -30.88 -2.26
N CYS A 232 -4.93 -31.53 -2.71
CA CYS A 232 -5.01 -32.59 -3.70
C CYS A 232 -5.81 -33.80 -3.19
N SER A 233 -5.67 -34.19 -1.92
CA SER A 233 -6.46 -35.29 -1.34
C SER A 233 -7.96 -34.97 -1.35
N ALA A 234 -8.35 -33.75 -0.95
CA ALA A 234 -9.75 -33.32 -0.94
C ALA A 234 -10.32 -33.19 -2.36
N ALA A 235 -9.56 -32.64 -3.32
CA ALA A 235 -9.97 -32.57 -4.72
C ALA A 235 -10.16 -33.97 -5.34
N HIS A 236 -9.27 -34.94 -5.03
CA HIS A 236 -9.43 -36.34 -5.44
C HIS A 236 -10.65 -37.04 -4.79
N LEU A 237 -11.14 -36.53 -3.66
CA LEU A 237 -12.39 -36.98 -3.01
C LEU A 237 -13.63 -36.22 -3.52
N GLY A 238 -13.48 -35.32 -4.50
CA GLY A 238 -14.58 -34.61 -5.16
C GLY A 238 -15.05 -33.33 -4.46
N LEU A 239 -14.27 -32.78 -3.52
CA LEU A 239 -14.57 -31.50 -2.88
C LEU A 239 -14.20 -30.31 -3.78
N ASP A 240 -15.00 -29.23 -3.72
CA ASP A 240 -14.61 -27.91 -4.20
C ASP A 240 -13.57 -27.31 -3.23
N VAL A 241 -12.29 -27.33 -3.61
CA VAL A 241 -11.18 -26.87 -2.77
C VAL A 241 -10.65 -25.50 -3.20
N ALA A 242 -10.49 -24.58 -2.25
CA ALA A 242 -9.61 -23.42 -2.38
C ALA A 242 -8.24 -23.71 -1.75
N LEU A 243 -7.16 -23.43 -2.48
CA LEU A 243 -5.81 -23.35 -1.91
C LEU A 243 -5.36 -21.88 -1.91
N VAL A 244 -5.24 -21.28 -0.73
CA VAL A 244 -4.75 -19.92 -0.53
C VAL A 244 -3.27 -19.99 -0.17
N GLN A 245 -2.45 -19.22 -0.87
CA GLN A 245 -0.98 -19.22 -0.72
C GLN A 245 -0.43 -17.79 -0.82
N ASP A 246 0.59 -17.49 -0.01
CA ASP A 246 1.22 -16.18 0.16
C ASP A 246 2.26 -15.85 -0.95
N ARG A 247 3.03 -16.85 -1.35
CA ARG A 247 4.16 -16.76 -2.30
C ARG A 247 3.86 -17.43 -3.64
N PRO A 248 4.47 -16.96 -4.75
CA PRO A 248 4.23 -17.50 -6.10
C PRO A 248 4.72 -18.94 -6.33
N VAL A 249 5.32 -19.60 -5.33
CA VAL A 249 5.87 -20.97 -5.43
C VAL A 249 5.32 -21.84 -4.30
N LEU A 250 4.88 -23.06 -4.65
CA LEU A 250 4.42 -24.09 -3.71
C LEU A 250 5.59 -24.86 -3.05
N GLY A 251 5.28 -25.67 -2.04
CA GLY A 251 6.24 -26.49 -1.29
C GLY A 251 6.69 -25.88 0.04
N GLY A 252 6.34 -24.62 0.32
CA GLY A 252 6.70 -23.95 1.57
C GLY A 252 8.22 -23.77 1.69
N ASN A 253 8.83 -24.35 2.73
CA ASN A 253 10.30 -24.33 2.88
C ASN A 253 11.01 -25.28 1.89
N GLY A 254 10.30 -26.28 1.37
CA GLY A 254 10.77 -27.17 0.29
C GLY A 254 10.62 -26.59 -1.12
N SER A 255 10.18 -25.33 -1.25
CA SER A 255 10.07 -24.63 -2.53
C SER A 255 11.42 -24.45 -3.23
N THR A 256 11.43 -24.23 -4.55
CA THR A 256 12.64 -23.94 -5.34
C THR A 256 13.35 -22.64 -4.95
N GLU A 257 12.66 -21.79 -4.18
CA GLU A 257 13.14 -20.56 -3.57
C GLU A 257 13.90 -20.84 -2.26
N VAL A 258 13.30 -21.58 -1.31
CA VAL A 258 13.82 -21.77 0.06
C VAL A 258 14.71 -23.03 0.21
N ARG A 259 14.50 -24.05 -0.62
CA ARG A 259 15.37 -25.23 -0.81
C ARG A 259 15.70 -26.07 0.44
N VAL A 260 14.88 -25.99 1.49
CA VAL A 260 14.93 -26.91 2.63
C VAL A 260 14.17 -28.18 2.26
N HIS A 261 14.84 -29.05 1.52
CA HIS A 261 14.29 -30.31 0.99
C HIS A 261 13.81 -31.26 2.09
N LEU A 262 12.81 -32.09 1.77
CA LEU A 262 12.30 -33.13 2.68
C LEU A 262 13.34 -34.25 2.85
N GLY A 263 13.88 -34.40 4.07
CA GLY A 263 14.78 -35.50 4.44
C GLY A 263 14.08 -36.78 4.94
N GLY A 264 12.75 -36.87 4.80
CA GLY A 264 11.95 -37.98 5.34
C GLY A 264 11.88 -39.18 4.41
N GLY A 265 12.05 -40.40 4.95
CA GLY A 265 11.85 -41.63 4.20
C GLY A 265 10.37 -41.92 3.90
N VAL A 266 10.06 -42.23 2.65
CA VAL A 266 8.69 -42.50 2.16
C VAL A 266 8.46 -44.00 1.91
N ASN A 267 7.19 -44.42 1.93
CA ASN A 267 6.74 -45.80 1.62
C ASN A 267 7.35 -46.93 2.49
N LEU A 268 7.93 -46.58 3.64
CA LEU A 268 8.56 -47.49 4.59
C LEU A 268 7.53 -48.29 5.44
N PRO A 269 7.88 -49.48 5.96
CA PRO A 269 7.05 -50.18 6.94
C PRO A 269 6.87 -49.37 8.24
N PRO A 270 5.70 -49.47 8.92
CA PRO A 270 4.50 -50.20 8.48
C PRO A 270 3.68 -49.42 7.42
N TYR A 271 3.88 -48.11 7.31
CA TYR A 271 3.02 -47.20 6.54
C TYR A 271 3.43 -47.06 5.07
N ARG A 272 3.26 -48.15 4.31
CA ARG A 272 3.64 -48.28 2.89
C ARG A 272 3.15 -47.18 1.94
N ASN A 273 2.15 -46.39 2.32
CA ASN A 273 1.57 -45.33 1.49
C ASN A 273 1.98 -43.91 1.92
N ILE A 274 2.67 -43.70 3.06
CA ILE A 274 3.11 -42.36 3.49
C ILE A 274 4.13 -41.80 2.48
N GLY A 275 3.90 -40.56 2.06
CA GLY A 275 4.72 -39.85 1.07
C GLY A 275 4.34 -40.08 -0.39
N SER A 276 3.47 -41.05 -0.71
CA SER A 276 3.10 -41.37 -2.11
C SER A 276 2.51 -40.17 -2.87
N LEU A 277 1.70 -39.35 -2.19
CA LEU A 277 1.10 -38.14 -2.79
C LEU A 277 2.14 -37.05 -3.05
N THR A 278 3.16 -36.92 -2.18
CA THR A 278 4.30 -36.02 -2.42
C THR A 278 5.12 -36.50 -3.62
N TYR A 279 5.36 -37.81 -3.74
CA TYR A 279 6.11 -38.40 -4.87
C TYR A 279 5.43 -38.20 -6.23
N GLN A 280 4.12 -37.93 -6.27
CA GLN A 280 3.38 -37.58 -7.49
C GLN A 280 3.60 -36.12 -7.95
N MET A 281 4.22 -35.28 -7.12
CA MET A 281 4.39 -33.83 -7.37
C MET A 281 5.77 -33.45 -7.93
N GLY A 282 6.74 -34.37 -7.87
CA GLY A 282 8.15 -34.16 -8.29
C GLY A 282 9.09 -33.96 -7.11
#